data_AF-A0A959MGS8-F1
#
_entry.id   AF-A0A959MGS8-F1
#
_cell.length_a   1.000
_cell.length_b   1.000
_cell.length_c   1.000
_cell.angle_alpha   90.00
_cell.angle_beta   90.00
_cell.angle_gamma   90.00
#
_symmetry.space_group_name_H-M   'P 1'
#
loop_
_entity.id
_entity.type
_entity.pdbx_description
1 polymer ?
#
loop_
_entity_poly.entity_id
_entity_poly.type
_entity_poly.pdbx_seq_one_letter_code
_entity_poly.pdbx_strand_id
1 'polypeptide(L)'
;MKEVDLGIYSLSLSVKDIQASKEFYEALGFEPLSGAGSVESKWMILQKGGVKIGLFQGMFPNNTLTFNPVDARSIYRGVTEAGLDVTYANGVEEESGPCSFMIVDPDGNPILFDQHGE
;
A
#
# COMPACT_ATOMS: atom_id res chain seq x y z
N MET A 1 11.24 -15.07 -12.21
CA MET A 1 9.98 -15.01 -11.43
C MET A 1 8.86 -15.52 -12.31
N LYS A 2 7.93 -16.33 -11.79
CA LYS A 2 6.67 -16.61 -12.52
C LYS A 2 5.94 -15.29 -12.77
N GLU A 3 5.03 -15.26 -13.73
CA GLU A 3 4.08 -14.15 -13.88
C GLU A 3 3.25 -14.06 -12.58
N VAL A 4 3.34 -12.93 -11.88
CA VAL A 4 2.60 -12.68 -10.64
C VAL A 4 1.82 -11.38 -10.81
N ASP A 5 0.52 -11.43 -10.55
CA ASP A 5 -0.37 -10.27 -10.59
C ASP A 5 -0.15 -9.39 -9.34
N LEU A 6 0.20 -8.12 -9.57
CA LEU A 6 0.39 -7.12 -8.52
C LEU A 6 -0.94 -6.53 -8.03
N GLY A 7 -2.04 -6.86 -8.70
CA GLY A 7 -3.37 -6.39 -8.37
C GLY A 7 -3.51 -4.88 -8.54
N ILE A 8 -4.17 -4.25 -7.57
CA ILE A 8 -4.41 -2.80 -7.57
C ILE A 8 -3.16 -2.09 -7.06
N TYR A 9 -2.80 -0.96 -7.66
CA TYR A 9 -1.74 -0.10 -7.15
C TYR A 9 -2.27 1.24 -6.68
N SER A 10 -1.57 1.86 -5.74
CA SER A 10 -1.80 3.23 -5.30
C SER A 10 -0.51 3.88 -4.82
N LEU A 11 -0.48 5.21 -4.84
CA LEU A 11 0.52 5.98 -4.11
C LEU A 11 -0.02 6.29 -2.71
N SER A 12 0.61 5.72 -1.69
CA SER A 12 0.32 5.99 -0.28
C SER A 12 1.10 7.22 0.16
N LEU A 13 0.39 8.31 0.39
CA LEU A 13 0.95 9.60 0.80
C LEU A 13 1.03 9.67 2.33
N SER A 14 2.24 9.91 2.84
CA SER A 14 2.43 10.24 4.25
C SER A 14 2.01 11.68 4.49
N VAL A 15 0.89 11.86 5.19
CA VAL A 15 0.28 13.17 5.44
C VAL A 15 0.34 13.53 6.91
N LYS A 16 0.48 14.83 7.20
CA LYS A 16 0.54 15.34 8.58
C LYS A 16 -0.85 15.53 9.18
N ASP A 17 -1.79 15.94 8.34
CA ASP A 17 -3.20 16.16 8.66
C ASP A 17 -4.05 15.57 7.53
N ILE A 18 -4.74 14.47 7.84
CA ILE A 18 -5.55 13.72 6.89
C ILE A 18 -6.83 14.47 6.52
N GLN A 19 -7.41 15.27 7.42
CA GLN A 19 -8.60 16.07 7.13
C GLN A 19 -8.24 17.15 6.10
N ALA A 20 -7.18 17.91 6.35
CA ALA A 20 -6.72 18.94 5.43
C ALA A 20 -6.30 18.36 4.07
N SER A 21 -5.65 17.19 4.07
CA SER A 21 -5.24 16.51 2.84
C SER A 21 -6.44 15.97 2.05
N LYS A 22 -7.43 15.39 2.74
CA LYS A 22 -8.69 14.93 2.14
C LYS A 22 -9.37 16.07 1.41
N GLU A 23 -9.59 17.21 2.07
CA GLU A 23 -10.23 18.38 1.48
C GLU A 23 -9.48 18.89 0.24
N PHE A 24 -8.14 18.90 0.29
CA PHE A 24 -7.30 19.28 -0.84
C PHE A 24 -7.51 18.37 -2.06
N TYR A 25 -7.49 17.04 -1.87
CA TYR A 25 -7.67 16.10 -2.97
C TYR A 25 -9.12 16.04 -3.47
N GLU A 26 -10.11 16.25 -2.59
CA GLU A 26 -11.52 16.42 -2.98
C GLU A 26 -11.70 17.65 -3.88
N ALA A 27 -11.01 18.76 -3.61
CA ALA A 27 -11.00 19.94 -4.49
C ALA A 27 -10.39 19.65 -5.88
N LEU A 28 -9.50 18.64 -5.99
CA LEU A 28 -8.96 18.15 -7.26
C LEU A 28 -9.89 17.13 -7.96
N GLY A 29 -11.04 16.82 -7.36
CA GLY A 29 -12.03 15.89 -7.89
C GLY A 29 -11.73 14.42 -7.60
N PHE A 30 -10.95 14.13 -6.56
CA PHE A 30 -10.91 12.79 -6.00
C PHE A 30 -12.09 12.57 -5.06
N GLU A 31 -12.56 11.33 -4.97
CA GLU A 31 -13.64 10.93 -4.07
C GLU A 31 -13.18 9.83 -3.12
N PRO A 32 -13.64 9.81 -1.85
CA PRO A 32 -13.41 8.69 -0.96
C PRO A 32 -13.93 7.38 -1.53
N LEU A 33 -13.09 6.35 -1.53
CA LEU A 33 -13.50 4.99 -1.89
C LEU A 33 -14.30 4.39 -0.73
N SER A 34 -15.56 4.02 -0.99
CA SER A 34 -16.45 3.45 0.02
C SER A 34 -15.83 2.21 0.69
N GLY A 35 -15.82 2.19 2.03
CA GLY A 35 -15.25 1.10 2.83
C GLY A 35 -13.73 1.09 2.93
N ALA A 36 -13.02 2.04 2.33
CA ALA A 36 -11.55 2.11 2.33
C ALA A 36 -11.03 3.21 3.26
N GLY A 37 -11.30 3.04 4.56
CA GLY A 37 -10.78 3.90 5.62
C GLY A 37 -11.58 5.18 5.87
N SER A 38 -11.12 5.97 6.82
CA SER A 38 -11.71 7.24 7.25
C SER A 38 -10.69 8.15 7.95
N VAL A 39 -11.05 9.42 8.12
CA VAL A 39 -10.25 10.41 8.88
C VAL A 39 -9.99 9.92 10.31
N GLU A 40 -10.98 9.32 10.96
CA GLU A 40 -10.87 8.78 12.33
C GLU A 40 -9.87 7.64 12.42
N SER A 41 -9.83 6.78 11.40
CA SER A 41 -8.86 5.68 11.31
C SER A 41 -7.45 6.15 10.94
N LYS A 42 -7.28 7.44 10.61
CA LYS A 42 -6.02 8.06 10.14
C LYS A 42 -5.48 7.47 8.83
N TRP A 43 -6.32 6.77 8.08
CA TRP A 43 -6.03 6.35 6.72
C TRP A 43 -7.27 6.36 5.86
N MET A 44 -7.15 6.66 4.57
CA MET A 44 -8.24 6.46 3.61
C MET A 44 -7.72 6.37 2.17
N ILE A 45 -8.47 5.68 1.31
CA ILE A 45 -8.20 5.64 -0.12
C ILE A 45 -9.13 6.61 -0.85
N LEU A 46 -8.55 7.44 -1.72
CA LEU A 46 -9.27 8.32 -2.63
C LEU A 46 -9.07 7.85 -4.07
N GLN A 47 -10.07 8.07 -4.92
CA GLN A 47 -10.02 7.69 -6.32
C GLN A 47 -10.53 8.77 -7.27
N LYS A 48 -9.98 8.79 -8.48
CA LYS A 48 -10.46 9.59 -9.60
C LYS A 48 -10.27 8.81 -10.91
N GLY A 49 -11.36 8.30 -11.48
CA GLY A 49 -11.29 7.37 -12.60
C GLY A 49 -10.47 6.12 -12.22
N GLY A 50 -9.45 5.78 -13.00
CA GLY A 50 -8.54 4.66 -12.72
C GLY A 50 -7.42 4.98 -11.71
N VAL A 51 -7.30 6.23 -11.25
CA VAL A 51 -6.21 6.66 -10.35
C VAL A 51 -6.63 6.49 -8.90
N LYS A 52 -5.76 5.87 -8.10
CA LYS A 52 -5.94 5.71 -6.65
C LYS A 52 -4.76 6.29 -5.89
N ILE A 53 -5.05 7.01 -4.81
CA ILE A 53 -4.08 7.47 -3.82
C ILE A 53 -4.57 7.08 -2.43
N GLY A 54 -3.65 6.78 -1.53
CA GLY A 54 -3.95 6.61 -0.12
C GLY A 54 -3.44 7.81 0.68
N LEU A 55 -4.19 8.25 1.67
CA LEU A 55 -3.74 9.22 2.66
C LEU A 55 -3.50 8.48 3.96
N PHE A 56 -2.31 8.59 4.53
CA PHE A 56 -1.93 7.90 5.77
C PHE A 56 -1.27 8.86 6.73
N GLN A 57 -1.88 9.07 7.91
CA GLN A 57 -1.35 9.98 8.92
C GLN A 57 -0.65 9.22 10.04
N GLY A 58 0.67 9.42 10.14
CA GLY A 58 1.49 8.85 11.21
C GLY A 58 1.74 7.35 11.09
N MET A 59 1.48 6.74 9.92
CA MET A 59 1.71 5.31 9.67
C MET A 59 3.00 5.04 8.90
N PHE A 60 3.31 5.89 7.92
CA PHE A 60 4.52 5.76 7.09
C PHE A 60 5.44 6.96 7.28
N PRO A 61 6.77 6.76 7.35
CA PRO A 61 7.72 7.86 7.42
C PRO A 61 7.84 8.63 6.09
N ASN A 62 7.58 7.95 4.96
CA ASN A 62 7.71 8.48 3.61
C ASN A 62 6.50 8.09 2.76
N ASN A 63 6.36 8.71 1.58
CA ASN A 63 5.41 8.23 0.58
C ASN A 63 5.83 6.86 0.07
N THR A 64 4.86 5.97 -0.14
CA THR A 64 5.09 4.55 -0.40
C THR A 64 4.30 4.10 -1.63
N LEU A 65 4.98 3.44 -2.56
CA LEU A 65 4.29 2.74 -3.65
C LEU A 65 3.64 1.48 -3.07
N THR A 66 2.33 1.36 -3.19
CA THR A 66 1.60 0.22 -2.61
C THR A 66 0.96 -0.62 -3.71
N PHE A 67 1.19 -1.92 -3.65
CA PHE A 67 0.51 -2.94 -4.45
C PHE A 67 -0.38 -3.79 -3.55
N ASN A 68 -1.57 -4.14 -4.03
CA ASN A 68 -2.53 -5.00 -3.36
C ASN A 68 -2.72 -6.29 -4.16
N PRO A 69 -1.73 -7.21 -4.14
CA PRO A 69 -1.81 -8.47 -4.85
C PRO A 69 -2.78 -9.44 -4.15
N VAL A 70 -3.25 -10.43 -4.90
CA VAL A 70 -4.02 -11.55 -4.33
C VAL A 70 -3.11 -12.54 -3.58
N ASP A 71 -1.84 -12.68 -4.00
CA ASP A 71 -0.87 -13.60 -3.40
C ASP A 71 0.45 -12.88 -3.11
N ALA A 72 0.46 -12.08 -2.04
CA ALA A 72 1.67 -11.38 -1.58
C ALA A 72 2.77 -12.36 -1.12
N ARG A 73 2.40 -13.54 -0.60
CA ARG A 73 3.36 -14.56 -0.12
C ARG A 73 4.24 -15.10 -1.26
N SER A 74 3.67 -15.34 -2.44
CA SER A 74 4.46 -15.74 -3.61
C SER A 74 5.43 -14.65 -4.05
N ILE A 75 5.03 -13.38 -3.98
CA ILE A 75 5.93 -12.26 -4.29
C ILE A 75 7.05 -12.18 -3.26
N TYR A 76 6.74 -12.27 -1.96
CA TYR A 76 7.73 -12.28 -0.89
C TYR A 76 8.78 -13.38 -1.08
N ARG A 77 8.38 -14.61 -1.43
CA ARG A 77 9.32 -15.70 -1.76
C ARG A 77 10.20 -15.33 -2.97
N GLY A 78 9.61 -14.80 -4.04
CA GLY A 78 10.38 -14.37 -5.21
C GLY A 78 11.40 -13.25 -4.92
N VAL A 79 11.03 -12.31 -4.04
CA VAL A 79 11.90 -11.21 -3.58
C VAL A 79 13.08 -11.76 -2.77
N THR A 80 12.81 -12.64 -1.81
CA THR A 80 13.85 -13.25 -0.96
C THR A 80 14.77 -14.18 -1.74
N GLU A 81 14.25 -14.99 -2.66
CA GLU A 81 15.05 -15.83 -3.57
C GLU A 81 15.95 -14.99 -4.50
N ALA A 82 15.52 -13.79 -4.87
CA ALA A 82 16.30 -12.85 -5.66
C ALA A 82 17.39 -12.11 -4.84
N GLY A 83 17.47 -12.34 -3.52
CA GLY A 83 18.43 -11.69 -2.63
C GLY A 83 18.12 -10.22 -2.36
N LEU A 84 16.86 -9.80 -2.51
CA LEU A 84 16.43 -8.45 -2.18
C LEU A 84 16.08 -8.35 -0.68
N ASP A 85 16.47 -7.22 -0.08
CA ASP A 85 16.23 -6.97 1.34
C ASP A 85 14.76 -6.61 1.62
N VAL A 86 14.16 -7.38 2.54
CA VAL A 86 12.84 -7.08 3.09
C VAL A 86 13.01 -6.30 4.39
N THR A 87 12.46 -5.08 4.43
CA THR A 87 12.61 -4.17 5.58
C THR A 87 11.51 -4.34 6.62
N TYR A 88 10.38 -4.93 6.23
CA TYR A 88 9.26 -5.26 7.10
C TYR A 88 8.48 -6.44 6.51
N ALA A 89 7.97 -7.33 7.36
CA ALA A 89 7.06 -8.40 6.97
C ALA A 89 6.09 -8.73 8.11
N ASN A 90 4.85 -9.06 7.77
CA ASN A 90 3.80 -9.46 8.69
C ASN A 90 2.88 -10.50 8.03
N GLY A 91 2.58 -11.60 8.74
CA GLY A 91 1.69 -12.67 8.26
C GLY A 91 2.21 -13.50 7.09
N VAL A 92 3.39 -13.22 6.53
CA VAL A 92 3.94 -13.90 5.35
C VAL A 92 4.32 -15.37 5.61
N GLU A 93 4.58 -15.72 6.87
CA GLU A 93 4.87 -17.09 7.31
C GLU A 93 3.61 -17.91 7.64
N GLU A 94 2.44 -17.27 7.66
CA GLU A 94 1.16 -17.96 7.90
C GLU A 94 0.68 -18.67 6.62
N GLU A 95 -0.12 -19.73 6.79
CA GLU A 95 -0.62 -20.54 5.66
C GLU A 95 -1.66 -19.79 4.80
N SER A 96 -2.41 -18.86 5.39
CA SER A 96 -3.50 -18.12 4.73
C SER A 96 -3.80 -16.82 5.48
N GLY A 97 -4.64 -15.97 4.90
CA GLY A 97 -5.08 -14.73 5.54
C GLY A 97 -4.23 -13.52 5.14
N PRO A 98 -4.52 -12.34 5.70
CA PRO A 98 -3.85 -11.10 5.32
C PRO A 98 -2.36 -11.16 5.60
N CYS A 99 -1.57 -10.63 4.68
CA CYS A 99 -0.13 -10.49 4.87
C CYS A 99 0.40 -9.27 4.14
N SER A 100 1.50 -8.73 4.64
CA SER A 100 2.16 -7.60 4.01
C SER A 100 3.65 -7.65 4.20
N PHE A 101 4.38 -7.06 3.26
CA PHE A 101 5.82 -6.87 3.38
C PHE A 101 6.27 -5.62 2.61
N MET A 102 7.41 -5.07 3.03
CA MET A 102 8.00 -3.88 2.43
C MET A 102 9.43 -4.16 1.97
N ILE A 103 9.76 -3.61 0.81
CA ILE A 103 11.13 -3.50 0.31
C ILE A 103 11.46 -2.03 0.05
N VAL A 104 12.73 -1.75 -0.16
CA VAL A 104 13.21 -0.42 -0.55
C VAL A 104 14.02 -0.58 -1.83
N ASP A 105 13.72 0.23 -2.84
CA ASP A 105 14.46 0.20 -4.10
C ASP A 105 15.86 0.85 -3.97
N PRO A 106 16.72 0.80 -5.00
CA PRO A 106 18.06 1.38 -4.95
C PRO A 106 18.11 2.89 -4.66
N ASP A 107 17.02 3.62 -4.89
CA ASP A 107 16.91 5.07 -4.72
C ASP A 107 16.23 5.45 -3.38
N GLY A 108 15.88 4.47 -2.55
CA GLY A 108 15.27 4.71 -1.24
C GLY A 108 13.75 4.79 -1.27
N ASN A 109 13.08 4.44 -2.38
CA ASN A 109 11.62 4.45 -2.46
C ASN A 109 11.05 3.20 -1.75
N PRO A 110 10.19 3.38 -0.73
CA PRO A 110 9.55 2.23 -0.09
C PRO A 110 8.44 1.68 -0.99
N ILE A 111 8.40 0.35 -1.09
CA ILE A 111 7.40 -0.40 -1.85
C ILE A 111 6.74 -1.39 -0.90
N LEU A 112 5.43 -1.22 -0.69
CA LEU A 112 4.59 -2.06 0.13
C LEU A 112 3.78 -3.02 -0.75
N PHE A 113 3.75 -4.28 -0.36
CA PHE A 113 2.81 -5.27 -0.87
C PHE A 113 1.87 -5.61 0.28
N ASP A 114 0.58 -5.37 0.10
CA ASP A 114 -0.44 -5.49 1.15
C ASP A 114 -1.65 -6.27 0.68
N GLN A 115 -1.77 -7.51 1.16
CA GLN A 115 -2.87 -8.41 0.87
C GLN A 115 -3.92 -8.32 1.99
N HIS A 116 -5.13 -7.87 1.64
CA HIS A 116 -6.22 -7.67 2.60
C HIS A 116 -7.13 -8.91 2.82
N GLY A 117 -7.05 -9.95 1.96
CA GLY A 117 -7.92 -11.13 1.96
C GLY A 117 -7.18 -12.46 2.13
N GLU A 118 -7.92 -13.57 2.20
CA GLU A 118 -7.40 -14.94 2.41
C GLU A 118 -6.37 -15.39 1.35
#